data_AF-A0A7V7AAD0-F1
#
_entry.id   AF-A0A7V7AAD0-F1
#
_cell.length_a   1.000
_cell.length_b   1.000
_cell.length_c   1.000
_cell.angle_alpha   90.00
_cell.angle_beta   90.00
_cell.angle_gamma   90.00
#
_symmetry.space_group_name_H-M   'P 1'
#
loop_
_entity.id
_entity.type
_entity.pdbx_description
1 polymer ?
#
loop_
_entity_poly.entity_id
_entity_poly.type
_entity_poly.pdbx_seq_one_letter_code
_entity_poly.pdbx_strand_id
1 'polypeptide(L)'
;MIGLIESYVKNITENDVFNFARKENINLNKQELSFVYAFIKNNYEELLEKGKDFDINKYQNRFTQENFNKIKQLIIKYSELL
;
A
#
# COMPACT_ATOMS: atom_id res chain seq x y z
N MET A 1 -18.02 -1.02 -10.50
CA MET A 1 -16.91 -1.52 -9.66
C MET A 1 -16.01 -0.37 -9.20
N ILE A 2 -15.56 0.50 -10.10
CA ILE A 2 -14.72 1.69 -9.79
C ILE A 2 -15.30 2.55 -8.65
N GLY A 3 -16.58 2.93 -8.71
CA GLY A 3 -17.18 3.78 -7.66
C GLY A 3 -17.25 3.16 -6.25
N LEU A 4 -17.25 1.83 -6.13
CA LEU A 4 -17.20 1.16 -4.81
C LEU A 4 -15.78 1.21 -4.24
N ILE A 5 -14.78 0.97 -5.09
CA ILE A 5 -13.36 1.02 -4.72
C ILE A 5 -12.97 2.46 -4.35
N GLU A 6 -13.37 3.44 -5.17
CA GLU A 6 -13.13 4.85 -4.91
C GLU A 6 -13.74 5.29 -3.57
N SER A 7 -15.01 4.93 -3.33
CA SER A 7 -15.69 5.22 -2.06
C SER A 7 -14.97 4.56 -0.87
N TYR A 8 -14.54 3.31 -1.02
CA TYR A 8 -13.76 2.62 0.01
C TYR A 8 -12.44 3.36 0.29
N VAL A 9 -11.63 3.62 -0.74
CA VAL A 9 -10.34 4.31 -0.62
C VAL A 9 -10.53 5.69 -0.02
N LYS A 10 -11.57 6.43 -0.40
CA LYS A 10 -11.90 7.74 0.17
C LYS A 10 -12.16 7.70 1.68
N ASN A 11 -12.72 6.60 2.18
CA ASN A 11 -13.04 6.42 3.60
C ASN A 11 -11.95 5.72 4.42
N ILE A 12 -10.92 5.12 3.80
CA ILE A 12 -9.75 4.57 4.52
C ILE A 12 -9.14 5.65 5.41
N THR A 13 -8.83 5.30 6.66
CA THR A 13 -8.09 6.15 7.59
C THR A 13 -6.63 5.69 7.72
N GLU A 14 -5.77 6.56 8.25
CA GLU A 14 -4.38 6.17 8.58
C GLU A 14 -4.34 5.01 9.59
N ASN A 15 -5.32 4.93 10.49
CA ASN A 15 -5.45 3.83 11.45
C ASN A 15 -5.80 2.50 10.76
N ASP A 16 -6.61 2.51 9.71
CA ASP A 16 -6.90 1.29 8.93
C ASP A 16 -5.64 0.76 8.25
N VAL A 17 -4.83 1.66 7.67
CA VAL A 17 -3.53 1.31 7.08
C VAL A 17 -2.60 0.74 8.15
N PHE A 18 -2.53 1.37 9.32
CA PHE A 18 -1.72 0.88 10.44
C PHE A 18 -2.13 -0.52 10.91
N ASN A 19 -3.44 -0.72 11.11
CA ASN A 19 -3.98 -2.00 11.56
C ASN A 19 -3.76 -3.11 10.53
N PHE A 20 -3.91 -2.80 9.24
CA PHE A 20 -3.62 -3.74 8.16
C PHE A 20 -2.13 -4.10 8.13
N ALA A 21 -1.24 -3.11 8.17
CA ALA A 21 0.21 -3.33 8.19
C ALA A 21 0.62 -4.23 9.37
N ARG A 22 0.07 -3.99 10.56
CA ARG A 22 0.31 -4.84 11.75
C ARG A 22 -0.12 -6.28 11.56
N LYS A 23 -1.28 -6.53 10.93
CA LYS A 23 -1.77 -7.89 10.62
C LYS A 23 -0.80 -8.64 9.68
N GLU A 24 -0.20 -7.93 8.74
CA GLU A 24 0.82 -8.46 7.83
C GLU A 24 2.25 -8.42 8.41
N ASN A 25 2.40 -8.20 9.73
CA ASN A 25 3.68 -8.13 10.44
C ASN A 25 4.63 -7.04 9.92
N ILE A 26 4.08 -5.92 9.43
CA ILE A 26 4.79 -4.73 8.99
C ILE A 26 4.64 -3.64 10.04
N ASN A 27 5.77 -3.23 10.64
CA ASN A 27 5.79 -2.23 11.69
C ASN A 27 6.21 -0.89 11.11
N LEU A 28 5.26 -0.20 10.47
CA LEU A 28 5.49 1.12 9.90
C LEU A 28 5.74 2.14 11.02
N ASN A 29 6.82 2.90 10.90
CA ASN A 29 7.00 4.10 11.70
C ASN A 29 6.06 5.21 11.20
N LYS A 30 6.01 6.35 11.92
CA LYS A 30 5.11 7.45 11.60
C LYS A 30 5.29 7.98 10.16
N GLN A 31 6.52 8.12 9.69
CA GLN A 31 6.81 8.64 8.36
C GLN A 31 6.40 7.65 7.27
N GLU A 32 6.71 6.37 7.47
CA GLU A 32 6.31 5.29 6.56
C GLU A 32 4.79 5.16 6.47
N LEU A 33 4.10 5.21 7.62
CA LEU A 33 2.64 5.10 7.69
C LEU A 33 1.96 6.25 6.95
N SER A 34 2.37 7.48 7.24
CA SER A 34 1.84 8.67 6.57
C SER A 34 2.12 8.64 5.06
N PHE A 35 3.29 8.14 4.65
CA PHE A 35 3.61 7.92 3.24
C PHE A 35 2.67 6.89 2.59
N VAL A 36 2.51 5.69 3.18
CA VAL A 36 1.64 4.63 2.62
C VAL A 36 0.19 5.09 2.53
N TYR A 37 -0.31 5.74 3.57
CA TYR A 37 -1.66 6.29 3.59
C TYR A 37 -1.87 7.30 2.44
N ALA A 38 -0.98 8.29 2.31
CA ALA A 38 -1.05 9.25 1.22
C ALA A 38 -0.86 8.59 -0.15
N PHE A 39 0.00 7.58 -0.23
CA PHE A 39 0.25 6.85 -1.47
C PHE A 39 -1.01 6.15 -1.97
N ILE A 40 -1.69 5.38 -1.11
CA ILE A 40 -2.93 4.68 -1.44
C ILE A 40 -4.00 5.69 -1.89
N LYS A 41 -4.20 6.77 -1.12
CA LYS A 41 -5.21 7.80 -1.45
C LYS A 41 -5.04 8.40 -2.84
N ASN A 42 -3.80 8.61 -3.28
CA ASN A 42 -3.51 9.34 -4.51
C ASN A 42 -3.18 8.44 -5.70
N ASN A 43 -2.87 7.15 -5.49
CA ASN A 43 -2.33 6.28 -6.53
C ASN A 43 -3.03 4.90 -6.60
N TYR A 44 -4.18 4.71 -5.93
CA TYR A 44 -4.88 3.42 -5.94
C TYR A 44 -5.29 2.96 -7.35
N GLU A 45 -5.63 3.89 -8.25
CA GLU A 45 -5.99 3.57 -9.64
C GLU A 45 -4.80 2.98 -10.40
N GLU A 46 -3.62 3.62 -10.31
CA GLU A 46 -2.38 3.12 -10.92
C GLU A 46 -2.00 1.74 -10.35
N LEU A 47 -2.17 1.55 -9.04
CA LEU A 47 -1.90 0.26 -8.39
C LEU A 47 -2.80 -0.86 -8.93
N LEU A 48 -4.09 -0.58 -9.12
CA LEU A 48 -5.05 -1.56 -9.63
C LEU A 48 -4.88 -1.84 -11.11
N GLU A 49 -4.55 -0.81 -11.91
CA GLU A 49 -4.30 -0.95 -13.35
C GLU A 49 -3.03 -1.74 -13.64
N LYS A 50 -1.93 -1.41 -12.93
CA LYS A 50 -0.63 -2.06 -13.15
C LYS A 50 -0.53 -3.42 -12.48
N GLY A 51 -1.19 -3.62 -11.34
CA GLY A 51 -1.10 -4.86 -10.57
C GLY A 51 0.36 -5.27 -10.34
N LYS A 52 0.74 -6.42 -10.90
CA LYS A 52 2.09 -7.00 -10.77
C LYS A 52 3.20 -6.16 -11.42
N ASP A 53 2.85 -5.31 -12.39
CA ASP A 53 3.79 -4.46 -13.13
C ASP A 53 4.04 -3.12 -12.41
N PHE A 54 3.45 -2.93 -11.22
CA PHE A 54 3.70 -1.76 -10.39
C PHE A 54 5.15 -1.76 -9.85
N ASP A 55 5.95 -0.79 -10.31
CA ASP A 55 7.31 -0.60 -9.82
C ASP A 55 7.32 0.10 -8.45
N ILE A 56 7.37 -0.69 -7.37
CA ILE A 56 7.55 -0.18 -6.00
C ILE A 56 8.99 0.30 -5.72
N ASN A 57 9.98 -0.07 -6.54
CA ASN A 57 11.40 0.19 -6.24
C ASN A 57 11.74 1.69 -6.22
N LYS A 58 11.04 2.52 -7.01
CA LYS A 58 11.13 3.99 -6.95
C LYS A 58 10.83 4.59 -5.57
N TYR A 59 10.16 3.85 -4.68
CA TYR A 59 9.80 4.31 -3.34
C TYR A 59 10.62 3.68 -2.22
N GLN A 60 11.67 2.91 -2.53
CA GLN A 60 12.49 2.23 -1.50
C GLN A 60 12.99 3.17 -0.41
N ASN A 61 13.40 4.39 -0.78
CA ASN A 61 13.92 5.40 0.16
C ASN A 61 12.87 5.96 1.14
N ARG A 62 11.60 5.58 0.99
CA ARG A 62 10.51 5.95 1.92
C ARG A 62 10.33 4.95 3.06
N PHE A 63 11.06 3.84 3.02
CA PHE A 63 10.91 2.73 3.94
C PHE A 63 12.25 2.31 4.53
N THR A 64 12.17 1.70 5.71
CA THR A 64 13.23 0.82 6.18
C THR A 64 13.37 -0.38 5.24
N GLN A 65 14.58 -0.93 5.15
CA GLN A 65 14.83 -2.08 4.27
C GLN A 65 13.92 -3.27 4.60
N GLU A 66 13.66 -3.50 5.89
CA GLU A 66 12.79 -4.57 6.36
C GLU A 66 11.35 -4.38 5.87
N ASN A 67 10.75 -3.20 6.14
CA ASN A 67 9.37 -2.93 5.74
C ASN A 67 9.23 -2.89 4.22
N PHE A 68 10.22 -2.36 3.51
CA PHE A 68 10.22 -2.35 2.04
C PHE A 68 10.12 -3.76 1.46
N ASN A 69 10.92 -4.70 1.96
CA ASN A 69 10.91 -6.08 1.50
C ASN A 69 9.54 -6.74 1.74
N LYS A 70 8.92 -6.50 2.90
CA LYS A 70 7.59 -7.03 3.24
C LYS A 70 6.48 -6.42 2.37
N ILE A 71 6.53 -5.11 2.12
CA ILE A 71 5.56 -4.43 1.24
C ILE A 71 5.66 -4.97 -0.18
N LYS A 72 6.88 -5.18 -0.69
CA LYS A 72 7.08 -5.76 -2.02
C LYS A 72 6.47 -7.16 -2.13
N GLN A 73 6.60 -7.98 -1.10
CA GLN A 73 5.95 -9.29 -1.03
C GLN A 73 4.42 -9.19 -0.99
N LEU A 74 3.87 -8.22 -0.25
CA LEU A 74 2.42 -8.00 -0.22
C LEU A 74 1.87 -7.61 -1.59
N ILE A 75 2.55 -6.70 -2.30
CA ILE A 75 2.11 -6.28 -3.63
C ILE A 75 2.05 -7.49 -4.56
N ILE A 76 3.08 -8.34 -4.56
CA ILE A 76 3.10 -9.58 -5.36
C ILE A 76 1.92 -10.48 -4.98
N LYS A 77 1.78 -10.80 -3.69
CA LYS A 77 0.71 -11.68 -3.14
C LYS A 77 -0.69 -11.23 -3.56
N TYR A 78 -0.99 -9.93 -3.50
CA TYR A 78 -2.32 -9.42 -3.85
C TYR A 78 -2.48 -9.16 -5.35
N SER A 79 -1.40 -8.89 -6.08
CA SER A 79 -1.45 -8.75 -7.53
C SER A 79 -1.76 -10.05 -8.26
N GLU A 80 -1.46 -11.21 -7.66
CA GLU A 80 -1.86 -12.52 -8.18
C GLU A 80 -3.37 -12.79 -8.08
N LEU A 81 -4.11 -11.97 -7.33
CA LEU A 81 -5.56 -12.08 -7.14
C LEU A 81 -6.37 -11.14 -8.05
N LEU A 82 -5.68 -10.28 -8.81
CA LEU A 82 -6.25 -9.32 -9.76
C LEU A 82 -6.17 -9.88 -11.19
#